data_AF-A0A1X1QYX7-F1
#
_entry.id   AF-A0A1X1QYX7-F1
#
_cell.length_a   1.000
_cell.length_b   1.000
_cell.length_c   1.000
_cell.angle_alpha   90.00
_cell.angle_beta   90.00
_cell.angle_gamma   90.00
#
_symmetry.space_group_name_H-M   'P 1'
#
loop_
_entity.id
_entity.type
_entity.pdbx_description
1 polymer ?
#
loop_
_entity_poly.entity_id
_entity_poly.type
_entity_poly.pdbx_seq_one_letter_code
_entity_poly.pdbx_strand_id
1 'polypeptide(L)'
;MASGNAPVASSEGLPLGYAVTSSGRISGVCDPSEQCENYPFSIADRIKLDEALKWGTRASKARFAVYIGNLGSNPTDAAGKALGRVPTPDDALLLAVSPNQRIIEVVYGANLRGRGAEQAATLGVAAAKSGFAEGNLIDGLVSAIRVMSAAIARP
;
A
#
# COMPACT_ATOMS: atom_id res chain seq x y z
N MET A 1 -7.95 -18.19 -25.74
CA MET A 1 -6.73 -18.55 -25.00
C MET A 1 -5.93 -17.28 -24.81
N ALA A 2 -5.87 -16.72 -23.60
CA ALA A 2 -5.09 -15.51 -23.33
C ALA A 2 -3.68 -15.91 -22.91
N SER A 3 -2.70 -15.81 -23.82
CA SER A 3 -1.29 -15.98 -23.48
C SER A 3 -0.73 -14.65 -22.95
N GLY A 4 -0.89 -14.40 -21.66
CA GLY A 4 -0.12 -13.35 -20.99
C GLY A 4 1.29 -13.88 -20.72
N ASN A 5 2.31 -13.24 -21.29
CA ASN A 5 3.71 -13.53 -20.99
C ASN A 5 4.04 -12.95 -19.60
N ALA A 6 3.56 -13.60 -18.54
CA ALA A 6 3.97 -13.30 -17.18
C ALA A 6 5.38 -13.88 -16.96
N PRO A 7 6.31 -13.16 -16.32
CA PRO A 7 7.62 -13.70 -16.00
C PRO A 7 7.45 -15.00 -15.20
N VAL A 8 8.01 -16.09 -15.71
CA VAL A 8 8.01 -17.40 -15.04
C VAL A 8 8.91 -17.26 -13.82
N ALA A 9 8.36 -17.51 -12.63
CA ALA A 9 9.15 -17.54 -11.41
C ALA A 9 10.23 -18.62 -11.52
N SER A 10 11.49 -18.26 -11.24
CA SER A 10 12.58 -19.24 -11.14
C SER A 10 12.42 -20.08 -9.88
N SER A 11 12.73 -21.37 -9.96
CA SER A 11 12.71 -22.28 -8.80
C SER A 11 13.90 -22.08 -7.85
N GLU A 12 14.96 -21.39 -8.30
CA GLU A 12 16.13 -21.11 -7.48
C GLU A 12 15.81 -20.12 -6.34
N GLY A 13 16.22 -20.47 -5.12
CA GLY A 13 16.09 -19.62 -3.94
C GLY A 13 14.70 -19.60 -3.28
N LEU A 14 13.78 -20.47 -3.69
CA LEU A 14 12.49 -20.60 -3.00
C LEU A 14 12.65 -21.21 -1.60
N PRO A 15 11.91 -20.73 -0.58
CA PRO A 15 11.92 -21.35 0.74
C PRO A 15 11.43 -22.81 0.71
N LEU A 16 11.75 -23.58 1.74
CA LEU A 16 11.23 -24.93 1.91
C LEU A 16 9.68 -24.90 1.89
N GLY A 17 9.07 -25.87 1.21
CA GLY A 17 7.62 -25.96 1.06
C GLY A 17 7.05 -25.16 -0.12
N TYR A 18 7.89 -24.54 -0.95
CA TYR A 18 7.47 -23.81 -2.14
C TYR A 18 7.89 -24.51 -3.44
N ALA A 19 7.05 -24.43 -4.47
CA ALA A 19 7.32 -24.95 -5.80
C ALA A 19 6.68 -24.07 -6.89
N VAL A 20 7.30 -24.03 -8.07
CA VAL A 20 6.75 -23.36 -9.26
C VAL A 20 5.83 -24.34 -9.99
N THR A 21 4.57 -23.96 -10.22
CA THR A 21 3.61 -24.78 -10.96
C THR A 21 3.80 -24.64 -12.48
N SER A 22 3.16 -25.51 -13.27
CA SER A 22 3.23 -25.49 -14.74
C SER A 22 2.82 -24.14 -15.37
N SER A 23 1.97 -23.37 -14.70
CA SER A 23 1.56 -22.02 -15.11
C SER A 23 2.54 -20.91 -14.72
N GLY A 24 3.65 -21.21 -14.05
CA GLY A 24 4.59 -20.21 -13.51
C GLY A 24 4.17 -19.57 -12.18
N ARG A 25 3.03 -19.99 -11.59
CA ARG A 25 2.60 -19.55 -10.26
C ARG A 25 3.47 -20.22 -9.19
N ILE A 26 3.88 -19.46 -8.17
CA ILE A 26 4.52 -20.03 -6.99
C ILE A 26 3.42 -20.57 -6.06
N SER A 27 3.50 -21.85 -5.70
CA SER A 27 2.65 -22.49 -4.70
C SER A 27 3.49 -22.80 -3.47
N GLY A 28 3.02 -22.40 -2.29
CA GLY A 28 3.70 -22.64 -1.01
C GLY A 28 2.78 -23.29 0.01
N VAL A 29 3.38 -24.00 0.96
CA VAL A 29 2.73 -24.51 2.17
C VAL A 29 3.47 -23.97 3.39
N CYS A 30 2.76 -23.69 4.47
CA CYS A 30 3.36 -23.40 5.77
C CYS A 30 3.30 -24.64 6.68
N ASP A 31 4.19 -24.69 7.67
CA ASP A 31 4.12 -25.70 8.71
C ASP A 31 2.75 -25.60 9.43
N PRO A 32 2.05 -26.73 9.72
CA PRO A 32 0.78 -26.70 10.43
C PRO A 32 0.81 -26.00 11.79
N SER A 33 1.99 -25.92 12.42
CA SER A 33 2.20 -25.22 13.69
C SER A 33 2.45 -23.71 13.54
N GLU A 34 2.65 -23.22 12.31
CA GLU A 34 2.94 -21.82 12.01
C GLU A 34 1.80 -21.14 11.25
N GLN A 35 1.75 -19.81 11.34
CA GLN A 35 0.83 -19.01 10.53
C GLN A 35 1.49 -18.71 9.18
N CYS A 36 0.78 -19.03 8.10
CA CYS A 36 1.22 -18.73 6.72
C CYS A 36 1.42 -17.21 6.47
N GLU A 37 0.75 -16.34 7.23
CA GLU A 37 0.88 -14.89 7.12
C GLU A 37 1.35 -14.27 8.44
N ASN A 38 2.58 -13.78 8.47
CA ASN A 38 3.19 -13.16 9.66
C ASN A 38 3.22 -11.63 9.54
N TYR A 39 2.04 -11.01 9.41
CA TYR A 39 1.95 -9.55 9.52
C TYR A 39 2.01 -9.12 10.98
N PRO A 40 2.73 -8.03 11.33
CA PRO A 40 2.82 -7.52 12.70
C PRO A 40 1.55 -6.75 13.13
N PHE A 41 0.40 -7.07 12.56
CA PHE A 41 -0.89 -6.40 12.80
C PHE A 41 -1.98 -7.44 13.03
N SER A 42 -2.91 -7.11 13.92
CA SER A 42 -4.07 -7.97 14.17
C SER A 42 -4.96 -8.08 12.93
N ILE A 43 -5.75 -9.14 12.85
CA ILE A 43 -6.76 -9.31 11.77
C ILE A 43 -7.75 -8.13 11.78
N ALA A 44 -8.18 -7.68 12.96
CA ALA A 44 -9.11 -6.56 13.10
C ALA A 44 -8.52 -5.26 12.54
N ASP A 45 -7.24 -4.99 12.78
CA ASP A 45 -6.54 -3.81 12.25
C ASP A 45 -6.40 -3.85 10.73
N ARG A 46 -6.10 -5.04 10.19
CA ARG A 46 -6.06 -5.26 8.74
C ARG A 46 -7.42 -5.02 8.10
N ILE A 47 -8.51 -5.45 8.74
CA ILE A 47 -9.89 -5.20 8.27
C ILE A 47 -10.19 -3.69 8.27
N LYS A 48 -9.88 -2.97 9.36
CA LYS A 48 -10.09 -1.51 9.41
C LYS A 48 -9.37 -0.78 8.27
N LEU A 49 -8.12 -1.17 8.01
CA LEU A 49 -7.33 -0.60 6.93
C LEU A 49 -7.91 -0.94 5.55
N ASP A 50 -8.30 -2.19 5.31
CA ASP A 50 -8.95 -2.61 4.06
C ASP A 50 -10.24 -1.82 3.81
N GLU A 51 -11.08 -1.65 4.84
CA GLU A 51 -12.31 -0.87 4.70
C GLU A 51 -12.03 0.59 4.32
N ALA A 52 -11.04 1.21 4.96
CA ALA A 52 -10.63 2.57 4.62
C ALA A 52 -10.16 2.67 3.15
N LEU A 53 -9.32 1.74 2.70
CA LEU A 53 -8.83 1.68 1.32
C LEU A 53 -9.96 1.45 0.31
N LYS A 54 -10.83 0.47 0.58
CA LYS A 54 -11.96 0.08 -0.27
C LYS A 54 -12.95 1.24 -0.43
N TRP A 55 -13.37 1.84 0.67
CA TRP A 55 -14.37 2.93 0.63
C TRP A 55 -13.77 4.23 0.12
N GLY A 56 -12.54 4.56 0.52
CA GLY A 56 -11.83 5.75 0.01
C GLY A 56 -11.62 5.68 -1.50
N THR A 57 -11.26 4.51 -2.01
CA THR A 57 -11.12 4.30 -3.47
C THR A 57 -12.44 4.43 -4.20
N ARG A 58 -13.52 3.87 -3.65
CA ARG A 58 -14.86 3.95 -4.27
C ARG A 58 -15.40 5.38 -4.31
N ALA A 59 -15.22 6.14 -3.23
CA ALA A 59 -15.72 7.50 -3.10
C ALA A 59 -15.02 8.47 -4.05
N SER A 60 -13.68 8.42 -4.08
CA SER A 60 -12.86 9.35 -4.85
C SER A 60 -12.61 8.91 -6.30
N LYS A 61 -12.74 7.62 -6.62
CA LYS A 61 -12.21 7.02 -7.87
C LYS A 61 -10.69 7.17 -8.04
N ALA A 62 -9.95 7.33 -6.95
CA ALA A 62 -8.50 7.21 -6.90
C ALA A 62 -8.13 5.91 -6.20
N ARG A 63 -7.16 5.14 -6.74
CA ARG A 63 -6.72 3.90 -6.10
C ARG A 63 -5.81 4.23 -4.92
N PHE A 64 -6.30 4.00 -3.69
CA PHE A 64 -5.47 4.17 -2.51
C PHE A 64 -4.55 2.96 -2.30
N ALA A 65 -3.28 3.24 -1.98
CA ALA A 65 -2.30 2.25 -1.60
C ALA A 65 -1.55 2.70 -0.34
N VAL A 66 -1.07 1.73 0.44
CA VAL A 66 -0.22 1.97 1.60
C VAL A 66 1.06 1.16 1.46
N TYR A 67 2.20 1.81 1.72
CA TYR A 67 3.49 1.17 1.85
C TYR A 67 4.00 1.34 3.27
N ILE A 68 4.34 0.24 3.95
CA ILE A 68 4.94 0.26 5.29
C ILE A 68 6.31 -0.41 5.16
N GLY A 69 7.39 0.35 5.35
CA GLY A 69 8.74 -0.19 5.17
C GLY A 69 9.84 0.84 5.25
N ASN A 70 11.06 0.41 4.92
CA ASN A 70 12.23 1.28 4.87
C ASN A 70 12.22 2.10 3.56
N LEU A 71 12.28 3.42 3.67
CA LEU A 71 12.33 4.35 2.54
C LEU A 71 13.77 4.76 2.16
N GLY A 72 14.77 4.31 2.93
CA GLY A 72 16.18 4.52 2.64
C GLY A 72 16.59 5.99 2.77
N SER A 73 17.65 6.38 2.05
CA SER A 73 18.24 7.73 2.10
C SER A 73 17.54 8.75 1.20
N ASN A 74 16.77 8.30 0.21
CA ASN A 74 15.95 9.16 -0.65
C ASN A 74 14.48 8.69 -0.60
N PRO A 75 13.71 9.17 0.40
CA PRO A 75 12.34 8.70 0.63
C PRO A 75 11.38 9.04 -0.51
N THR A 76 11.54 10.20 -1.14
CA THR A 76 10.72 10.63 -2.27
C THR A 76 10.87 9.68 -3.45
N ASP A 77 12.10 9.32 -3.81
CA ASP A 77 12.36 8.35 -4.89
C ASP A 77 11.83 6.95 -4.53
N ALA A 78 12.00 6.52 -3.29
CA ALA A 78 11.53 5.22 -2.81
C ALA A 78 9.99 5.13 -2.86
N ALA A 79 9.30 6.17 -2.40
CA ALA A 79 7.84 6.25 -2.45
C ALA A 79 7.34 6.33 -3.90
N GLY A 80 8.01 7.07 -4.79
CA GLY A 80 7.70 7.10 -6.22
C GLY A 80 7.86 5.72 -6.89
N LYS A 81 8.93 4.99 -6.57
CA LYS A 81 9.12 3.59 -7.03
C LYS A 81 8.05 2.66 -6.49
N ALA A 82 7.63 2.83 -5.24
CA ALA A 82 6.54 2.05 -4.66
C ALA A 82 5.21 2.35 -5.37
N LEU A 83 4.92 3.62 -5.70
CA LEU A 83 3.73 4.00 -6.47
C LEU A 83 3.74 3.34 -7.86
N GLY A 84 4.90 3.31 -8.53
CA GLY A 84 5.05 2.65 -9.84
C GLY A 84 4.76 1.14 -9.85
N ARG A 85 4.75 0.47 -8.68
CA ARG A 85 4.37 -0.95 -8.54
C ARG A 85 2.87 -1.13 -8.28
N VAL A 86 2.14 -0.05 -7.97
CA VAL A 86 0.69 -0.10 -7.77
C VAL A 86 0.03 -0.29 -9.14
N PRO A 87 -0.97 -1.18 -9.26
CA PRO A 87 -1.77 -1.26 -10.49
C PRO A 87 -2.41 0.10 -10.80
N THR A 88 -2.41 0.53 -12.06
CA THR A 88 -2.90 1.86 -12.50
C THR A 88 -2.27 3.02 -11.70
N PRO A 89 -0.93 3.21 -11.78
CA PRO A 89 -0.22 4.18 -10.95
C PRO A 89 -0.64 5.64 -11.21
N ASP A 90 -1.05 5.96 -12.43
CA ASP A 90 -1.52 7.32 -12.78
C ASP A 90 -2.82 7.72 -12.06
N ASP A 91 -3.64 6.74 -11.69
CA ASP A 91 -4.91 6.93 -10.97
C ASP A 91 -4.77 6.62 -9.47
N ALA A 92 -3.55 6.42 -8.97
CA ALA A 92 -3.30 5.97 -7.61
C ALA A 92 -2.73 7.08 -6.72
N LEU A 93 -3.05 6.99 -5.42
CA LEU A 93 -2.41 7.75 -4.35
C LEU A 93 -1.80 6.74 -3.36
N LEU A 94 -0.50 6.87 -3.13
CA LEU A 94 0.27 6.06 -2.19
C LEU A 94 0.59 6.88 -0.93
N LEU A 95 0.22 6.32 0.23
CA LEU A 95 0.74 6.73 1.53
C LEU A 95 1.89 5.80 1.92
N ALA A 96 3.12 6.30 1.87
CA ALA A 96 4.31 5.57 2.24
C ALA A 96 4.78 5.99 3.64
N VAL A 97 4.98 5.02 4.53
CA VAL A 97 5.35 5.24 5.92
C VAL A 97 6.55 4.39 6.28
N SER A 98 7.55 5.03 6.88
CA SER A 98 8.65 4.36 7.54
C SER A 98 8.61 4.62 9.04
N PRO A 99 8.09 3.68 9.86
CA PRO A 99 8.01 3.87 11.31
C PRO A 99 9.38 4.07 11.96
N ASN A 100 10.39 3.30 11.51
CA ASN A 100 11.74 3.36 12.07
C ASN A 100 12.47 4.66 11.72
N GLN A 101 12.28 5.18 10.51
CA GLN A 101 12.87 6.45 10.08
C GLN A 101 12.02 7.66 10.50
N ARG A 102 10.78 7.44 10.95
CA ARG A 102 9.77 8.47 11.25
C ARG A 102 9.47 9.36 10.04
N ILE A 103 9.38 8.74 8.86
CA ILE A 103 9.13 9.41 7.59
C ILE A 103 7.74 9.05 7.08
N ILE A 104 7.03 10.06 6.57
CA ILE A 104 5.73 9.92 5.90
C ILE A 104 5.86 10.63 4.56
N GLU A 105 5.57 9.91 3.49
CA GLU A 105 5.55 10.44 2.13
C GLU A 105 4.19 10.14 1.51
N VAL A 106 3.62 11.13 0.81
CA VAL A 106 2.41 10.94 0.01
C VAL A 106 2.72 11.26 -1.43
N VAL A 107 2.54 10.29 -2.31
CA VAL A 107 2.81 10.41 -3.74
C VAL A 107 1.56 10.03 -4.51
N TYR A 108 1.26 10.75 -5.58
CA TYR A 108 0.05 10.54 -6.38
C TYR A 108 0.36 10.57 -7.87
N GLY A 109 -0.45 9.84 -8.63
CA GLY A 109 -0.36 9.71 -10.08
C GLY A 109 -0.81 10.96 -10.83
N ALA A 110 -0.47 11.03 -12.11
CA ALA A 110 -0.71 12.19 -12.95
C ALA A 110 -2.20 12.54 -13.09
N ASN A 111 -3.10 11.54 -13.14
CA ASN A 111 -4.53 11.74 -13.34
C ASN A 111 -5.26 12.25 -12.09
N LEU A 112 -4.57 12.33 -10.95
CA LEU A 112 -5.11 12.92 -9.71
C LEU A 112 -4.81 14.42 -9.59
N ARG A 113 -3.96 14.98 -10.46
CA ARG A 113 -3.66 16.42 -10.49
C ARG A 113 -4.90 17.23 -10.82
N GLY A 114 -5.09 18.33 -10.09
CA GLY A 114 -6.27 19.20 -10.26
C GLY A 114 -7.58 18.61 -9.70
N ARG A 115 -7.55 17.41 -9.13
CA ARG A 115 -8.68 16.80 -8.41
C ARG A 115 -8.60 16.96 -6.89
N GLY A 116 -7.65 17.77 -6.40
CA GLY A 116 -7.45 17.99 -4.96
C GLY A 116 -6.38 17.11 -4.33
N ALA A 117 -5.61 16.33 -5.12
CA ALA A 117 -4.55 15.47 -4.60
C ALA A 117 -3.41 16.25 -3.91
N GLU A 118 -3.12 17.46 -4.37
CA GLU A 118 -2.11 18.36 -3.78
C GLU A 118 -2.48 18.71 -2.32
N GLN A 119 -3.76 19.04 -2.11
CA GLN A 119 -4.30 19.37 -0.79
C GLN A 119 -4.47 18.12 0.07
N ALA A 120 -4.97 17.03 -0.53
CA ALA A 120 -5.12 15.74 0.11
C ALA A 120 -3.78 15.26 0.69
N ALA A 121 -2.68 15.36 -0.06
CA ALA A 121 -1.36 14.95 0.40
C ALA A 121 -0.95 15.65 1.70
N THR A 122 -1.14 16.98 1.78
CA THR A 122 -0.82 17.76 2.98
C THR A 122 -1.69 17.35 4.17
N LEU A 123 -3.00 17.20 3.95
CA LEU A 123 -3.94 16.81 4.99
C LEU A 123 -3.71 15.36 5.48
N GLY A 124 -3.38 14.47 4.56
CA GLY A 124 -3.08 13.07 4.85
C GLY A 124 -1.84 12.90 5.71
N VAL A 125 -0.77 13.64 5.42
CA VAL A 125 0.45 13.65 6.27
C VAL A 125 0.14 14.13 7.68
N ALA A 126 -0.64 15.21 7.83
CA ALA A 126 -1.03 15.74 9.14
C ALA A 126 -1.87 14.73 9.94
N ALA A 127 -2.87 14.12 9.30
CA ALA A 127 -3.72 13.10 9.92
C ALA A 127 -2.93 11.84 10.33
N ALA A 128 -2.04 11.35 9.47
CA ALA A 128 -1.17 10.21 9.76
C ALA A 128 -0.25 10.52 10.96
N LYS A 129 0.39 11.69 10.95
CA LYS A 129 1.29 12.12 12.03
C LYS A 129 0.59 12.17 13.40
N SER A 130 -0.67 12.63 13.44
CA SER A 130 -1.45 12.65 14.67
C SER A 130 -1.65 11.24 15.24
N GLY A 131 -2.12 10.29 14.43
CA GLY A 131 -2.32 8.91 14.89
C GLY A 131 -1.02 8.21 15.28
N PHE A 132 0.09 8.52 14.61
CA PHE A 132 1.39 7.93 14.96
C PHE A 132 1.95 8.45 16.27
N ALA A 133 1.64 9.70 16.64
CA ALA A 133 2.04 10.27 17.92
C ALA A 133 1.39 9.54 19.12
N GLU A 134 0.23 8.93 18.91
CA GLU A 134 -0.49 8.12 19.90
C GLU A 134 -0.02 6.65 19.94
N GLY A 135 1.01 6.31 19.15
CA GLY A 135 1.57 4.95 19.08
C GLY A 135 0.73 3.98 18.26
N ASN A 136 -0.33 4.44 17.58
CA ASN A 136 -1.22 3.60 16.80
C ASN A 136 -1.05 3.83 15.29
N LEU A 137 -0.19 3.02 14.68
CA LEU A 137 0.11 3.09 13.26
C LEU A 137 -1.14 2.88 12.39
N ILE A 138 -2.00 1.92 12.75
CA ILE A 138 -3.14 1.56 11.90
C ILE A 138 -4.20 2.65 11.93
N ASP A 139 -4.53 3.17 13.11
CA ASP A 139 -5.53 4.24 13.22
C ASP A 139 -5.03 5.54 12.55
N GLY A 140 -3.72 5.82 12.60
CA GLY A 140 -3.13 6.90 11.81
C GLY A 140 -3.27 6.71 10.30
N LEU A 141 -3.01 5.51 9.79
CA LEU A 141 -3.20 5.18 8.36
C LEU A 141 -4.66 5.31 7.94
N VAL A 142 -5.59 4.75 8.72
CA VAL A 142 -7.04 4.81 8.46
C VAL A 142 -7.52 6.26 8.43
N SER A 143 -7.08 7.08 9.39
CA SER A 143 -7.45 8.50 9.48
C SER A 143 -6.94 9.28 8.27
N ALA A 144 -5.68 9.06 7.87
CA ALA A 144 -5.10 9.68 6.69
C ALA A 144 -5.85 9.31 5.41
N ILE A 145 -6.16 8.03 5.19
CA ILE A 145 -6.92 7.59 4.01
C ILE A 145 -8.30 8.25 3.97
N ARG A 146 -9.01 8.30 5.10
CA ARG A 146 -10.34 8.93 5.18
C ARG A 146 -10.27 10.41 4.79
N VAL A 147 -9.35 11.16 5.39
CA VAL A 147 -9.16 12.59 5.10
C VAL A 147 -8.79 12.82 3.63
N MET A 148 -7.83 12.07 3.10
CA MET A 148 -7.42 12.19 1.71
C MET A 148 -8.55 11.84 0.74
N SER A 149 -9.30 10.78 1.02
CA SER A 149 -10.40 10.34 0.15
C SER A 149 -11.55 11.35 0.07
N ALA A 150 -11.78 12.11 1.14
CA ALA A 150 -12.76 13.20 1.15
C ALA A 150 -12.29 14.44 0.39
N ALA A 151 -10.97 14.66 0.33
CA ALA A 151 -10.38 15.81 -0.36
C ALA A 151 -10.21 15.61 -1.88
N ILE A 152 -10.22 14.35 -2.36
CA ILE A 152 -10.11 14.07 -3.80
C ILE A 152 -11.49 14.08 -4.45
N ALA A 153 -11.67 15.01 -5.38
CA ALA A 153 -12.84 15.08 -6.23
C ALA A 153 -12.94 13.86 -7.15
N ARG A 154 -14.18 13.41 -7.32
CA ARG A 154 -14.53 12.39 -8.30
C ARG A 154 -14.41 13.00 -9.72
N PRO A 155 -13.89 12.25 -10.71
CA PRO A 155 -13.81 12.72 -12.09
C PRO A 155 -15.20 12.74 -12.76
#